data_AF-A0A7Y5VQH8-F1
#
_entry.id   AF-A0A7Y5VQH8-F1
#
_cell.length_a   1.000
_cell.length_b   1.000
_cell.length_c   1.000
_cell.angle_alpha   90.00
_cell.angle_beta   90.00
_cell.angle_gamma   90.00
#
_symmetry.space_group_name_H-M   'P 1'
#
loop_
_entity.id
_entity.type
_entity.pdbx_description
1 polymer ?
#
loop_
_entity_poly.entity_id
_entity_poly.type
_entity_poly.pdbx_seq_one_letter_code
_entity_poly.pdbx_strand_id
1 'polypeptide(L)'
;MATIDKINVPDFERPIVELELALEELRNTVHLARTDEEREAKEEQIADLSKQIDRMIDQTFSSLKPWQIVQLARHPSRPLFTDHVQNIADDWLELYGDRAYGDDPAIACGYASIDGRKVMIVGNRKGKTLAERVKCNFGCAHPEGYRKAMLKTQLAEKTGTPIITFINTPGAYPGVGAEERGQSMVIAESIRNMTG
;
A
#
# COMPACT_ATOMS: atom_id res chain seq x y z
N MET A 1 2.80 16.46 -3.11
CA MET A 1 2.61 15.70 -4.36
C MET A 1 3.88 14.92 -4.55
N ALA A 2 3.87 13.63 -4.21
CA ALA A 2 5.07 12.82 -4.21
C ALA A 2 5.68 12.83 -5.61
N THR A 3 6.97 13.15 -5.71
CA THR A 3 7.77 12.99 -6.91
C THR A 3 7.57 11.56 -7.36
N ILE A 4 6.74 11.37 -8.39
CA ILE A 4 6.54 10.07 -9.01
C ILE A 4 7.95 9.61 -9.39
N ASP A 5 8.33 8.41 -8.98
CA ASP A 5 9.53 7.77 -9.51
C ASP A 5 9.21 7.46 -10.98
N LYS A 6 9.37 8.47 -11.86
CA LYS A 6 8.88 8.51 -13.26
C LYS A 6 9.50 7.44 -14.17
N ILE A 7 10.33 6.56 -13.60
CA ILE A 7 11.13 5.54 -14.29
C ILE A 7 10.38 4.19 -14.36
N ASN A 8 9.26 3.99 -13.62
CA ASN A 8 8.59 2.68 -13.60
C ASN A 8 7.05 2.75 -13.51
N VAL A 9 6.43 3.51 -14.42
CA VAL A 9 4.97 3.62 -14.55
C VAL A 9 4.43 2.66 -15.62
N PRO A 10 3.20 2.12 -15.46
CA PRO A 10 2.55 1.34 -16.50
C PRO A 10 2.40 2.09 -17.82
N ASP A 11 2.42 1.37 -18.95
CA ASP A 11 2.37 1.99 -20.29
C ASP A 11 1.15 2.89 -20.51
N PHE A 12 0.02 2.58 -19.88
CA PHE A 12 -1.21 3.37 -20.02
C PHE A 12 -1.20 4.68 -19.23
N GLU A 13 -0.27 4.85 -18.28
CA GLU A 13 -0.07 6.10 -17.54
C GLU A 13 0.96 7.01 -18.23
N ARG A 14 1.76 6.48 -19.18
CA ARG A 14 2.80 7.27 -19.87
C ARG A 14 2.29 8.57 -20.48
N PRO A 15 1.16 8.61 -21.20
CA PRO A 15 0.67 9.87 -21.77
C PRO A 15 0.37 10.93 -20.70
N ILE A 16 -0.11 10.51 -19.52
CA ILE A 16 -0.38 11.42 -18.40
C ILE A 16 0.95 11.94 -17.84
N VAL A 17 1.91 11.05 -17.61
CA VAL A 17 3.23 11.41 -17.06
C VAL A 17 4.01 12.35 -18.00
N GLU A 18 3.91 12.15 -19.32
CA GLU A 18 4.51 13.04 -20.31
C GLU A 18 3.91 14.46 -20.25
N LEU A 19 2.59 14.57 -20.10
CA LEU A 19 1.92 15.86 -19.92
C LEU A 19 2.28 16.51 -18.59
N GLU A 20 2.37 15.74 -17.49
CA GLU A 20 2.81 16.24 -16.19
C GLU A 20 4.25 16.75 -16.22
N LEU A 21 5.15 16.07 -16.95
CA LEU A 21 6.52 16.53 -17.18
C LEU A 21 6.54 17.85 -17.95
N ALA A 22 5.78 17.95 -19.04
CA ALA A 22 5.67 19.18 -19.81
C ALA A 22 5.10 20.34 -18.97
N LEU A 23 4.12 20.06 -18.10
CA LEU A 23 3.55 21.04 -17.17
C LEU A 23 4.57 21.52 -16.14
N GLU A 24 5.36 20.59 -15.59
CA GLU A 24 6.42 20.89 -14.62
C GLU A 24 7.53 21.75 -15.26
N GLU A 25 7.98 21.39 -16.47
CA GLU A 25 8.92 22.20 -17.25
C GLU A 25 8.37 23.60 -17.50
N LEU A 26 7.12 23.72 -17.94
CA LEU A 26 6.50 25.01 -18.22
C LEU A 26 6.42 25.87 -16.96
N ARG A 27 5.98 25.31 -15.82
CA ARG A 27 5.96 25.97 -14.51
C ARG A 27 7.34 26.47 -14.11
N ASN A 28 8.38 25.68 -14.35
CA ASN A 28 9.75 26.07 -14.07
C ASN A 28 10.25 27.21 -14.97
N THR A 29 9.62 27.51 -16.11
CA THR A 29 10.01 28.64 -16.96
C THR A 29 9.23 29.94 -16.71
N VAL A 30 8.21 29.93 -15.86
CA VAL A 30 7.36 31.12 -15.61
C VAL A 30 8.19 32.29 -15.06
N HIS A 31 9.13 32.01 -14.15
CA HIS A 31 10.00 33.02 -13.57
C HIS A 31 11.01 33.64 -14.57
N LEU A 32 11.17 33.05 -15.76
CA LEU A 32 12.06 33.53 -16.82
C LEU A 32 11.36 34.46 -17.81
N ALA A 33 10.06 34.72 -17.65
CA ALA A 33 9.31 35.65 -18.49
C ALA A 33 9.90 37.08 -18.38
N ARG A 34 10.02 37.76 -19.53
CA ARG A 34 10.64 39.09 -19.62
C ARG A 34 9.61 40.22 -19.60
N THR A 35 8.36 39.91 -19.95
CA THR A 35 7.23 40.82 -19.94
C THR A 35 6.06 40.22 -19.19
N ASP A 36 5.16 41.08 -18.70
CA ASP A 36 3.92 40.63 -18.07
C ASP A 36 3.04 39.84 -19.07
N GLU A 37 3.03 40.24 -20.35
CA GLU A 37 2.33 39.53 -21.43
C GLU A 37 2.88 38.10 -21.64
N GLU A 38 4.20 37.91 -21.63
CA GLU A 38 4.83 36.58 -21.73
C GLU A 38 4.50 35.70 -20.52
N ARG A 39 4.42 36.32 -19.34
CA ARG A 39 4.07 35.63 -18.10
C ARG A 39 2.61 35.18 -18.11
N GLU A 40 1.68 36.07 -18.45
CA GLU A 40 0.26 35.77 -18.57
C GLU A 40 0.01 34.64 -19.58
N ALA A 41 0.66 34.68 -20.75
CA ALA A 41 0.55 33.62 -21.75
C ALA A 41 1.02 32.24 -21.23
N LYS A 42 2.12 32.21 -20.45
CA LYS A 42 2.60 30.97 -19.82
C LYS A 42 1.64 30.47 -18.73
N GLU A 43 1.08 31.37 -17.92
CA GLU A 43 0.11 31.03 -16.89
C GLU A 43 -1.20 30.46 -17.49
N GLU A 44 -1.67 31.03 -18.61
CA GLU A 44 -2.80 30.49 -19.38
C GLU A 44 -2.49 29.09 -19.93
N GLN A 45 -1.31 28.91 -20.54
CA GLN A 45 -0.88 27.61 -21.06
C GLN A 45 -0.77 26.54 -19.95
N ILE A 46 -0.30 26.92 -18.76
CA ILE A 46 -0.28 26.05 -17.56
C ILE A 46 -1.69 25.64 -17.17
N ALA A 47 -2.63 26.59 -17.14
CA ALA A 47 -4.02 26.31 -16.79
C ALA A 47 -4.67 25.35 -17.78
N ASP A 48 -4.43 25.54 -19.07
CA ASP A 48 -4.97 24.67 -20.12
C ASP A 48 -4.36 23.27 -20.11
N LEU A 49 -3.03 23.18 -19.94
CA LEU A 49 -2.35 21.89 -19.84
C LEU A 49 -2.77 21.12 -18.58
N SER A 50 -2.98 21.81 -17.46
CA SER A 50 -3.55 21.20 -16.24
C SER A 50 -4.93 20.62 -16.51
N LYS A 51 -5.84 21.36 -17.17
CA LYS A 51 -7.17 20.84 -17.53
C LYS A 51 -7.10 19.65 -18.49
N GLN A 52 -6.13 19.64 -19.41
CA GLN A 52 -5.91 18.50 -20.31
C GLN A 52 -5.47 17.25 -19.54
N ILE A 53 -4.57 17.41 -18.57
CA ILE A 53 -4.14 16.32 -17.68
C ILE A 53 -5.33 15.76 -16.90
N ASP A 54 -6.13 16.62 -16.25
CA ASP A 54 -7.30 16.18 -15.47
C ASP A 54 -8.28 15.37 -16.33
N ARG A 55 -8.58 15.86 -17.54
CA ARG A 55 -9.44 15.13 -18.50
C ARG A 55 -8.83 13.79 -18.90
N MET A 56 -7.53 13.72 -19.13
CA MET A 56 -6.84 12.50 -19.53
C MET A 56 -6.85 11.47 -18.40
N ILE A 57 -6.64 11.92 -17.16
CA ILE A 57 -6.75 11.10 -15.94
C ILE A 57 -8.17 10.51 -15.87
N ASP A 58 -9.21 11.34 -15.94
CA ASP A 58 -10.59 10.87 -15.86
C ASP A 58 -10.91 9.84 -16.96
N GLN A 59 -10.52 10.11 -18.21
CA GLN A 59 -10.73 9.19 -19.33
C GLN A 59 -10.01 7.86 -19.15
N THR A 60 -8.76 7.91 -18.69
CA THR A 60 -7.91 6.72 -18.51
C THR A 60 -8.42 5.85 -17.36
N PHE A 61 -8.69 6.45 -16.20
CA PHE A 61 -9.05 5.72 -14.99
C PHE A 61 -10.53 5.32 -14.94
N SER A 62 -11.42 5.95 -15.72
CA SER A 62 -12.83 5.55 -15.83
C SER A 62 -13.05 4.28 -16.65
N SER A 63 -12.08 3.87 -17.47
CA SER A 63 -12.23 2.78 -18.45
C SER A 63 -11.08 1.77 -18.44
N LEU A 64 -10.54 1.48 -17.25
CA LEU A 64 -9.42 0.56 -17.08
C LEU A 64 -9.75 -0.88 -17.51
N LYS A 65 -8.87 -1.46 -18.32
CA LYS A 65 -8.88 -2.88 -18.67
C LYS A 65 -8.45 -3.73 -17.47
N PRO A 66 -8.88 -5.01 -17.38
CA PRO A 66 -8.54 -5.89 -16.27
C PRO A 66 -7.05 -5.97 -15.95
N TRP A 67 -6.19 -6.03 -16.98
CA TRP A 67 -4.74 -6.07 -16.77
C TRP A 67 -4.17 -4.75 -16.22
N GLN A 68 -4.74 -3.60 -16.59
CA GLN A 68 -4.32 -2.30 -16.07
C GLN A 68 -4.67 -2.17 -14.58
N ILE A 69 -5.82 -2.70 -14.14
CA ILE A 69 -6.18 -2.80 -12.73
C ILE A 69 -5.15 -3.64 -11.95
N VAL A 70 -4.69 -4.76 -12.52
CA VAL A 70 -3.65 -5.59 -11.91
C VAL A 70 -2.32 -4.83 -11.82
N GLN A 71 -1.95 -4.06 -12.84
CA GLN A 71 -0.76 -3.20 -12.82
C GLN A 71 -0.85 -2.16 -11.69
N LEU A 72 -1.99 -1.48 -11.52
CA LEU A 72 -2.21 -0.55 -10.40
C LEU A 72 -2.13 -1.24 -9.04
N ALA A 73 -2.72 -2.43 -8.92
CA ALA A 73 -2.64 -3.21 -7.69
C ALA A 73 -1.19 -3.58 -7.31
N ARG A 74 -0.27 -3.60 -8.28
CA ARG A 74 1.15 -3.90 -8.11
C ARG A 74 2.05 -2.67 -8.25
N HIS A 75 1.46 -1.48 -8.31
CA HIS A 75 2.20 -0.23 -8.54
C HIS A 75 3.29 -0.05 -7.46
N PRO A 76 4.54 0.30 -7.84
CA PRO A 76 5.63 0.47 -6.87
C PRO A 76 5.34 1.47 -5.77
N SER A 77 4.61 2.54 -6.09
CA SER A 77 4.18 3.60 -5.16
C SER A 77 2.83 3.34 -4.51
N ARG A 78 2.25 2.13 -4.65
CA ARG A 78 1.00 1.79 -3.97
C ARG A 78 1.22 1.89 -2.45
N PRO A 79 0.38 2.65 -1.71
CA PRO A 79 0.48 2.72 -0.25
C PRO A 79 0.52 1.33 0.39
N LEU A 80 1.42 1.16 1.34
CA LEU A 80 1.60 -0.08 2.08
C LEU A 80 0.81 -0.05 3.38
N PHE A 81 0.75 -1.21 4.04
CA PHE A 81 0.12 -1.33 5.37
C PHE A 81 0.58 -0.25 6.35
N THR A 82 1.89 0.01 6.41
CA THR A 82 2.46 1.01 7.31
C THR A 82 1.98 2.42 7.00
N ASP A 83 1.77 2.75 5.72
CA ASP A 83 1.22 4.04 5.30
C ASP A 83 -0.23 4.20 5.76
N HIS A 84 -1.03 3.14 5.66
CA HIS A 84 -2.42 3.17 6.15
C HIS A 84 -2.46 3.37 7.66
N VAL A 85 -1.73 2.56 8.43
CA VAL A 85 -1.70 2.68 9.90
C VAL A 85 -1.25 4.07 10.33
N GLN A 86 -0.18 4.62 9.72
CA GLN A 86 0.33 5.95 10.06
C GLN A 86 -0.67 7.09 9.77
N ASN A 87 -1.57 6.91 8.81
CA ASN A 87 -2.50 7.97 8.38
C ASN A 87 -3.90 7.86 9.00
N ILE A 88 -4.32 6.68 9.46
CA ILE A 88 -5.69 6.45 9.94
C ILE A 88 -5.80 6.12 11.42
N ALA A 89 -4.68 5.75 12.07
CA ALA A 89 -4.70 5.17 13.40
C ALA A 89 -3.78 5.92 14.36
N ASP A 90 -4.30 6.17 15.56
CA ASP A 90 -3.58 6.75 16.69
C ASP A 90 -3.11 5.64 17.64
N ASP A 91 -2.11 5.96 18.47
CA ASP A 91 -1.61 5.08 19.55
C ASP A 91 -1.24 3.65 19.10
N TRP A 92 -0.64 3.52 17.90
CA TRP A 92 -0.22 2.22 17.36
C TRP A 92 0.72 1.48 18.32
N LEU A 93 0.22 0.37 18.88
CA LEU A 93 0.97 -0.55 19.71
C LEU A 93 1.09 -1.90 19.02
N GLU A 94 2.24 -2.11 18.36
CA GLU A 94 2.53 -3.36 17.67
C GLU A 94 2.77 -4.52 18.65
N LEU A 95 2.23 -5.69 18.30
CA LEU A 95 2.33 -6.94 19.04
C LEU A 95 3.09 -7.98 18.22
N TYR A 96 4.11 -8.56 18.83
CA TYR A 96 5.01 -9.50 18.18
C TYR A 96 4.76 -10.95 18.64
N GLY A 97 5.24 -11.90 17.83
CA GLY A 97 5.39 -13.31 18.15
C GLY A 97 4.10 -14.14 18.16
N ASP A 98 4.26 -15.40 17.77
CA ASP A 98 3.22 -16.44 17.73
C ASP A 98 3.16 -17.34 18.98
N ARG A 99 4.11 -17.18 19.92
CA ARG A 99 4.32 -18.01 21.13
C ARG A 99 4.68 -19.48 20.86
N ALA A 100 5.17 -19.81 19.67
CA ALA A 100 5.49 -21.19 19.32
C ALA A 100 6.78 -21.31 18.50
N TYR A 101 6.97 -20.48 17.46
CA TYR A 101 8.15 -20.55 16.60
C TYR A 101 8.90 -19.23 16.51
N GLY A 102 8.20 -18.12 16.26
CA GLY A 102 8.85 -16.85 16.04
C GLY A 102 7.90 -15.70 15.73
N ASP A 103 8.49 -14.54 15.45
CA ASP A 103 7.78 -13.37 14.96
C ASP A 103 8.02 -13.22 13.45
N ASP A 104 6.96 -13.39 12.66
CA ASP A 104 7.05 -13.20 11.20
C ASP A 104 6.97 -11.71 10.83
N PRO A 105 8.03 -11.11 10.28
CA PRO A 105 8.02 -9.70 9.87
C PRO A 105 7.05 -9.41 8.72
N ALA A 106 6.58 -10.41 7.96
CA ALA A 106 5.62 -10.24 6.88
C ALA A 106 4.19 -9.92 7.36
N ILE A 107 3.90 -10.12 8.65
CA ILE A 107 2.62 -9.79 9.28
C ILE A 107 2.87 -8.79 10.40
N ALA A 108 2.10 -7.71 10.43
CA ALA A 108 2.06 -6.78 11.53
C ALA A 108 0.69 -6.84 12.20
N CYS A 109 0.65 -6.90 13.52
CA CYS A 109 -0.57 -6.92 14.32
C CYS A 109 -0.41 -5.95 15.48
N GLY A 110 -1.47 -5.25 15.88
CA GLY A 110 -1.36 -4.30 16.98
C GLY A 110 -2.68 -3.68 17.38
N TYR A 111 -2.71 -3.13 18.58
CA TYR A 111 -3.83 -2.26 19.00
C TYR A 111 -3.60 -0.85 18.49
N ALA A 112 -4.69 -0.17 18.17
CA ALA A 112 -4.69 1.24 17.83
C ALA A 112 -6.04 1.87 18.22
N SER A 113 -6.15 3.18 18.03
CA SER A 113 -7.41 3.91 18.10
C SER A 113 -7.73 4.52 16.74
N ILE A 114 -8.99 4.44 16.30
CA ILE A 114 -9.49 5.14 15.11
C ILE A 114 -10.73 5.90 15.55
N ASP A 115 -10.73 7.23 15.41
CA ASP A 115 -11.82 8.12 15.87
C ASP A 115 -12.23 7.85 17.33
N GLY A 116 -11.24 7.65 18.20
CA GLY A 116 -11.45 7.34 19.63
C GLY A 116 -11.93 5.91 19.93
N ARG A 117 -12.11 5.05 18.91
CA ARG A 117 -12.50 3.65 19.09
C ARG A 117 -11.28 2.74 19.03
N LYS A 118 -11.05 1.97 20.10
CA LYS A 118 -9.99 0.96 20.13
C LYS A 118 -10.26 -0.14 19.11
N VAL A 119 -9.24 -0.50 18.32
CA VAL A 119 -9.28 -1.54 17.29
C VAL A 119 -8.04 -2.43 17.37
N MET A 120 -8.17 -3.67 16.91
CA MET A 120 -7.04 -4.56 16.58
C MET A 120 -6.84 -4.50 15.07
N ILE A 121 -5.65 -4.09 14.64
CA ILE A 121 -5.30 -4.05 13.22
C ILE A 121 -4.31 -5.18 12.94
N VAL A 122 -4.55 -5.92 11.85
CA VAL A 122 -3.67 -6.96 11.33
C VAL A 122 -3.41 -6.67 9.85
N GLY A 123 -2.19 -6.85 9.35
CA GLY A 123 -1.94 -6.64 7.94
C GLY A 123 -0.62 -7.19 7.42
N ASN A 124 -0.56 -7.35 6.09
CA ASN A 124 0.67 -7.74 5.42
C ASN A 124 1.66 -6.58 5.35
N ARG A 125 2.85 -6.75 5.93
CA ARG A 125 3.95 -5.80 5.85
C ARG A 125 4.88 -6.19 4.70
N LYS A 126 4.97 -5.33 3.68
CA LYS A 126 5.86 -5.54 2.53
C LYS A 126 7.24 -4.92 2.65
N GLY A 127 7.41 -3.86 3.44
CA GLY A 127 8.63 -3.07 3.47
C GLY A 127 8.74 -2.04 2.33
N LYS A 128 9.29 -0.86 2.62
CA LYS A 128 9.46 0.23 1.66
C LYS A 128 10.79 0.10 0.91
N THR A 129 11.88 -0.16 1.63
CA THR A 129 13.21 -0.34 1.05
C THR A 129 13.44 -1.78 0.60
N LEU A 130 14.43 -2.02 -0.27
CA LEU A 130 14.80 -3.38 -0.67
C LEU A 130 15.18 -4.26 0.54
N ALA A 131 15.95 -3.71 1.48
CA ALA A 131 16.34 -4.42 2.70
C ALA A 131 15.12 -4.80 3.55
N GLU A 132 14.17 -3.87 3.72
CA GLU A 132 12.91 -4.16 4.41
C GLU A 132 12.06 -5.18 3.66
N ARG A 133 12.00 -5.12 2.32
CA ARG A 133 11.26 -6.07 1.50
C ARG A 133 11.78 -7.48 1.64
N VAL A 134 13.09 -7.65 1.59
CA VAL A 134 13.73 -8.95 1.84
C VAL A 134 13.43 -9.42 3.27
N LYS A 135 13.58 -8.55 4.27
CA LYS A 135 13.29 -8.88 5.66
C LYS A 135 11.84 -9.34 5.85
N CYS A 136 10.88 -8.68 5.22
CA CYS A 136 9.45 -8.99 5.35
C CYS A 136 8.96 -10.01 4.31
N ASN A 137 9.87 -10.73 3.63
CA ASN A 137 9.53 -11.71 2.60
C ASN A 137 8.59 -11.16 1.52
N PHE A 138 8.71 -9.88 1.17
CA PHE A 138 7.83 -9.18 0.23
C PHE A 138 6.33 -9.24 0.60
N GLY A 139 6.02 -9.40 1.89
CA GLY A 139 4.66 -9.57 2.42
C GLY A 139 4.11 -10.98 2.32
N CYS A 140 4.95 -11.97 1.97
CA CYS A 140 4.58 -13.39 1.96
C CYS A 140 4.77 -13.98 3.36
N ALA A 141 3.67 -14.29 4.03
CA ALA A 141 3.70 -14.81 5.39
C ALA A 141 4.10 -16.29 5.45
N HIS A 142 4.90 -16.62 6.44
CA HIS A 142 5.17 -17.97 6.92
C HIS A 142 4.06 -18.44 7.89
N PRO A 143 4.05 -19.72 8.30
CA PRO A 143 3.00 -20.26 9.18
C PRO A 143 2.92 -19.52 10.52
N GLU A 144 4.07 -19.15 11.10
CA GLU A 144 4.15 -18.31 12.31
C GLU A 144 3.46 -16.94 12.16
N GLY A 145 3.42 -16.35 10.95
CA GLY A 145 2.71 -15.10 10.70
C GLY A 145 1.19 -15.28 10.82
N TYR A 146 0.65 -16.35 10.26
CA TYR A 146 -0.77 -16.71 10.41
C TYR A 146 -1.11 -17.08 11.86
N ARG A 147 -0.26 -17.85 12.55
CA ARG A 147 -0.44 -18.16 13.99
C ARG A 147 -0.41 -16.89 14.84
N LYS A 148 0.51 -15.96 14.56
CA LYS A 148 0.54 -14.64 15.20
C LYS A 148 -0.77 -13.90 14.98
N ALA A 149 -1.25 -13.80 13.74
CA ALA A 149 -2.52 -13.15 13.42
C ALA A 149 -3.68 -13.75 14.22
N MET A 150 -3.87 -15.07 14.15
CA MET A 150 -4.92 -15.78 14.89
C MET A 150 -4.85 -15.54 16.41
N LEU A 151 -3.64 -15.59 16.99
CA LEU A 151 -3.45 -15.37 18.41
C LEU A 151 -3.89 -13.96 18.83
N LYS A 152 -3.60 -12.93 18.01
CA LYS A 152 -3.97 -11.55 18.35
C LYS A 152 -5.45 -11.28 18.05
N THR A 153 -6.04 -11.88 17.02
CA THR A 153 -7.48 -11.75 16.77
C THR A 153 -8.30 -12.42 17.87
N GLN A 154 -7.89 -13.59 18.38
CA GLN A 154 -8.51 -14.21 19.56
C GLN A 154 -8.41 -13.34 20.82
N LEU A 155 -7.33 -12.56 20.97
CA LEU A 155 -7.22 -11.60 22.07
C LEU A 155 -8.19 -10.43 21.89
N ALA A 156 -8.36 -9.95 20.65
CA ALA A 156 -9.33 -8.91 20.32
C ALA A 156 -10.76 -9.37 20.57
N GLU A 157 -11.11 -10.60 20.18
CA GLU A 157 -12.40 -11.25 20.45
C GLU A 157 -12.72 -11.27 21.96
N LYS A 158 -11.78 -11.75 22.79
CA LYS A 158 -11.95 -11.80 24.25
C LYS A 158 -12.22 -10.43 24.90
N THR A 159 -11.78 -9.36 24.25
CA THR A 159 -11.94 -7.99 24.75
C THR A 159 -13.08 -7.23 24.05
N GLY A 160 -13.80 -7.87 23.13
CA GLY A 160 -14.83 -7.22 22.31
C GLY A 160 -14.28 -6.13 21.39
N THR A 161 -12.98 -6.18 21.06
CA THR A 161 -12.33 -5.17 20.22
C THR A 161 -12.55 -5.49 18.74
N PRO A 162 -13.04 -4.54 17.92
CA PRO A 162 -13.17 -4.72 16.48
C PRO A 162 -11.83 -5.05 15.81
N ILE A 163 -11.87 -5.89 14.78
CA ILE A 163 -10.69 -6.32 14.02
C ILE A 163 -10.74 -5.71 12.61
N ILE A 164 -9.62 -5.13 12.18
CA ILE A 164 -9.43 -4.60 10.83
C ILE A 164 -8.26 -5.32 10.19
N THR A 165 -8.47 -5.92 9.01
CA THR A 165 -7.43 -6.66 8.28
C THR A 165 -7.05 -5.99 6.97
N PHE A 166 -5.76 -5.72 6.77
CA PHE A 166 -5.21 -5.19 5.52
C PHE A 166 -4.53 -6.29 4.71
N ILE A 167 -5.16 -6.70 3.61
CA ILE A 167 -4.66 -7.76 2.74
C ILE A 167 -3.84 -7.14 1.61
N ASN A 168 -2.53 -7.37 1.62
CA ASN A 168 -1.61 -6.94 0.57
C ASN A 168 -0.44 -7.92 0.46
N THR A 169 -0.73 -9.12 -0.02
CA THR A 169 0.25 -10.19 -0.19
C THR A 169 0.21 -10.77 -1.60
N PRO A 170 1.37 -11.13 -2.19
CA PRO A 170 1.39 -11.98 -3.38
C PRO A 170 0.88 -13.41 -3.11
N GLY A 171 0.92 -13.85 -1.85
CA GLY A 171 0.55 -15.19 -1.42
C GLY A 171 1.29 -15.60 -0.14
N ALA A 172 0.97 -16.79 0.38
CA ALA A 172 1.75 -17.40 1.46
C ALA A 172 3.18 -17.72 0.98
N TYR A 173 4.17 -17.67 1.88
CA TYR A 173 5.56 -17.96 1.51
C TYR A 173 5.72 -19.41 1.03
N PRO A 174 6.17 -19.66 -0.22
CA PRO A 174 6.24 -21.00 -0.80
C PRO A 174 7.62 -21.64 -0.59
N GLY A 175 7.99 -21.90 0.67
CA GLY A 175 9.30 -22.43 1.02
C GLY A 175 9.24 -23.76 1.77
N VAL A 176 10.29 -24.58 1.65
CA VAL A 176 10.39 -25.89 2.33
C VAL A 176 10.15 -25.77 3.83
N GLY A 177 10.81 -24.81 4.49
CA GLY A 177 10.61 -24.58 5.92
C GLY A 177 9.18 -24.16 6.29
N ALA A 178 8.46 -23.48 5.38
CA ALA A 178 7.05 -23.14 5.61
C ALA A 178 6.17 -24.40 5.56
N GLU A 179 6.43 -25.31 4.62
CA GLU A 179 5.73 -26.60 4.53
C GLU A 179 6.02 -27.51 5.73
N GLU A 180 7.28 -27.62 6.15
CA GLU A 180 7.68 -28.39 7.35
C GLU A 180 6.99 -27.86 8.63
N ARG A 181 6.67 -26.57 8.67
CA ARG A 181 5.94 -25.91 9.77
C ARG A 181 4.43 -25.85 9.58
N GLY A 182 3.90 -26.51 8.54
CA GLY A 182 2.46 -26.71 8.35
C GLY A 182 1.71 -25.53 7.74
N GLN A 183 2.28 -24.83 6.75
CA GLN A 183 1.64 -23.69 6.06
C GLN A 183 0.17 -23.94 5.70
N SER A 184 -0.11 -25.07 5.04
CA SER A 184 -1.47 -25.45 4.65
C SER A 184 -2.41 -25.63 5.84
N MET A 185 -1.95 -26.31 6.89
CA MET A 185 -2.74 -26.55 8.11
C MET A 185 -3.07 -25.24 8.82
N VAL A 186 -2.08 -24.37 9.00
CA VAL A 186 -2.27 -23.10 9.71
C VAL A 186 -3.22 -22.17 8.95
N ILE A 187 -3.15 -22.12 7.62
CA ILE A 187 -4.10 -21.35 6.82
C ILE A 187 -5.53 -21.92 6.98
N ALA A 188 -5.68 -23.24 6.94
CA ALA A 188 -6.98 -23.88 7.17
C ALA A 188 -7.55 -23.57 8.56
N GLU A 189 -6.71 -23.58 9.60
CA GLU A 189 -7.11 -23.17 10.95
C GLU A 189 -7.51 -21.70 11.02
N SER A 190 -6.79 -20.82 10.33
CA SER A 190 -7.12 -19.39 10.28
C SER A 190 -8.48 -19.15 9.65
N ILE A 191 -8.80 -19.85 8.56
CA ILE A 191 -10.12 -19.76 7.93
C ILE A 191 -11.20 -20.26 8.90
N ARG A 192 -10.99 -21.43 9.51
CA ARG A 192 -11.94 -22.01 10.48
C ARG A 192 -12.20 -21.08 11.67
N ASN A 193 -11.16 -20.47 12.23
CA ASN A 193 -11.28 -19.62 13.41
C ASN A 193 -11.88 -18.24 13.12
N MET A 194 -11.92 -17.81 11.85
CA MET A 194 -12.51 -16.51 11.47
C MET A 194 -13.97 -16.62 11.02
N THR A 195 -14.47 -17.82 10.71
CA THR A 195 -15.83 -18.04 10.18
C THR A 195 -16.78 -18.74 11.13
N GLY A 196 -16.27 -19.35 12.22
CA GLY A 196 -17.07 -20.00 13.26
C GLY A 196 -17.34 -19.08 14.43
#